data_AF-A0A3M1LUW5-F1
#
_entry.id   AF-A0A3M1LUW5-F1
#
_cell.length_a   1.000
_cell.length_b   1.000
_cell.length_c   1.000
_cell.angle_alpha   90.00
_cell.angle_beta   90.00
_cell.angle_gamma   90.00
#
_symmetry.space_group_name_H-M   'P 1'
#
loop_
_entity.id
_entity.type
_entity.pdbx_description
1 polymer ?
#
loop_
_entity_poly.entity_id
_entity_poly.type
_entity_poly.pdbx_seq_one_letter_code
_entity_poly.pdbx_strand_id
1 'polypeptide(L)'
;LAPTDRYSLGRWYEARGEVGAAERAYRAALTERPPAPIRRAVLRHLSFLLKRQDRRAEAVPFWTQLAELGERDEDGERDAVLACIELAKYYEWHAHDIGAAMAWSRRALRVVTGWPPGPHRERVEEELRHRLRRLERKAGERLMVQDL
;
A
#
# COMPACT_ATOMS: atom_id res chain seq x y z
N LEU A 1 -8.62 -23.03 -12.73
CA LEU A 1 -7.32 -22.34 -12.92
C LEU A 1 -6.69 -22.23 -11.55
N ALA A 2 -5.41 -22.58 -11.38
CA ALA A 2 -4.74 -22.38 -10.10
C ALA A 2 -4.61 -20.87 -9.79
N PRO A 3 -4.35 -20.47 -8.54
CA PRO A 3 -4.16 -19.06 -8.19
C PRO A 3 -3.09 -18.36 -9.03
N THR A 4 -2.00 -19.05 -9.34
CA THR A 4 -0.92 -18.56 -10.21
C THR A 4 -1.41 -18.33 -11.64
N ASP A 5 -2.20 -19.25 -12.21
CA ASP A 5 -2.77 -19.09 -13.56
C ASP A 5 -3.73 -17.91 -13.61
N ARG A 6 -4.55 -17.73 -12.56
CA ARG A 6 -5.47 -16.58 -12.47
C ARG A 6 -4.72 -15.27 -12.34
N TYR A 7 -3.62 -15.24 -11.59
CA TYR A 7 -2.74 -14.08 -11.54
C TYR A 7 -2.14 -13.77 -12.92
N SER A 8 -1.59 -14.77 -13.60
CA SER A 8 -1.04 -14.63 -14.96
C SER A 8 -2.09 -14.13 -15.95
N LEU A 9 -3.32 -14.65 -15.86
CA LEU A 9 -4.45 -14.21 -16.67
C LEU A 9 -4.82 -12.75 -16.38
N GLY A 10 -4.81 -12.34 -15.10
CA GLY A 10 -5.03 -10.94 -14.72
C GLY A 10 -4.00 -10.00 -15.32
N ARG A 11 -2.72 -10.38 -15.30
CA ARG A 11 -1.62 -9.63 -15.93
C ARG A 11 -1.80 -9.53 -17.45
N TRP A 12 -2.24 -10.61 -18.09
CA TRP A 12 -2.53 -10.65 -19.52
C TRP A 12 -3.68 -9.71 -19.90
N TYR A 13 -4.78 -9.72 -19.16
CA TYR A 13 -5.89 -8.79 -19.35
C TYR A 13 -5.46 -7.33 -19.14
N GLU A 14 -4.67 -7.05 -18.10
CA GLU A 14 -4.19 -5.70 -17.81
C GLU A 14 -3.32 -5.15 -18.94
N ALA A 15 -2.43 -5.98 -19.52
CA ALA A 15 -1.60 -5.61 -20.66
C ALA A 15 -2.41 -5.24 -21.92
N ARG A 16 -3.65 -5.74 -22.02
CA ARG A 16 -4.59 -5.47 -23.12
C ARG A 16 -5.55 -4.32 -22.82
N GLY A 17 -5.44 -3.70 -21.64
CA GLY A 17 -6.38 -2.66 -21.21
C GLY A 17 -7.75 -3.19 -20.77
N GLU A 18 -7.92 -4.51 -20.65
CA GLU A 18 -9.18 -5.15 -20.23
C GLU A 18 -9.33 -5.10 -18.70
N VAL A 19 -9.47 -3.89 -18.16
CA VAL A 19 -9.41 -3.60 -16.71
C VAL A 19 -10.40 -4.44 -15.89
N GLY A 20 -11.65 -4.56 -16.33
CA GLY A 20 -12.66 -5.33 -15.60
C GLY A 20 -12.36 -6.84 -15.57
N ALA A 21 -11.76 -7.39 -16.63
CA ALA A 21 -11.36 -8.79 -16.68
C ALA A 21 -10.12 -9.04 -15.80
N ALA A 22 -9.15 -8.12 -15.81
CA ALA A 22 -8.00 -8.16 -14.93
C ALA A 22 -8.40 -8.17 -13.44
N GLU A 23 -9.30 -7.28 -13.04
CA GLU A 23 -9.80 -7.23 -11.65
C GLU A 23 -10.47 -8.54 -11.24
N ARG A 24 -11.35 -9.10 -12.07
CA ARG A 24 -12.02 -10.38 -11.78
C ARG A 24 -11.00 -11.51 -11.60
N ALA A 25 -9.99 -11.56 -12.47
CA ALA A 25 -8.94 -12.58 -12.39
C ALA A 25 -8.11 -12.45 -11.10
N TYR A 26 -7.71 -11.23 -10.72
CA TYR A 26 -6.98 -10.99 -9.46
C TYR A 26 -7.81 -11.34 -8.23
N ARG A 27 -9.08 -10.92 -8.16
CA ARG A 27 -9.96 -11.27 -7.03
C ARG A 27 -10.12 -12.79 -6.91
N ALA A 28 -10.33 -13.47 -8.04
CA ALA A 28 -10.43 -14.93 -8.06
C ALA A 28 -9.12 -15.64 -7.67
N ALA A 29 -7.95 -15.03 -7.91
CA ALA A 29 -6.67 -15.56 -7.43
C ALA A 29 -6.54 -15.49 -5.90
N LEU A 30 -7.14 -14.48 -5.25
CA LEU A 30 -7.08 -14.33 -3.78
C LEU A 30 -8.01 -15.28 -3.02
N THR A 31 -9.10 -15.75 -3.63
CA THR A 31 -10.08 -16.64 -2.97
C THR A 31 -9.49 -17.97 -2.53
N GLU A 32 -8.46 -18.45 -3.21
CA GLU A 32 -7.85 -19.77 -3.01
C GLU A 32 -6.56 -19.75 -2.17
N ARG A 33 -6.32 -18.66 -1.40
CA ARG A 33 -5.15 -18.51 -0.50
C ARG A 33 -3.81 -18.86 -1.18
N PRO A 34 -3.38 -18.08 -2.19
CA PRO A 34 -2.15 -18.34 -2.92
C PRO A 34 -0.91 -18.34 -1.99
N PRO A 35 0.19 -19.00 -2.40
CA PRO A 35 1.49 -18.87 -1.73
C PRO A 35 1.89 -17.41 -1.53
N ALA A 36 2.62 -17.11 -0.46
CA ALA A 36 2.90 -15.73 -0.05
C ALA A 36 3.45 -14.81 -1.16
N PRO A 37 4.42 -15.25 -2.00
CA PRO A 37 4.91 -14.42 -3.10
C PRO A 37 3.83 -14.07 -4.14
N ILE A 38 3.00 -15.05 -4.53
CA ILE A 38 1.88 -14.84 -5.45
C ILE A 38 0.81 -13.96 -4.79
N ARG A 39 0.50 -14.19 -3.51
CA ARG A 39 -0.46 -13.37 -2.77
C ARG A 39 -0.04 -11.91 -2.72
N ARG A 40 1.24 -11.61 -2.41
CA ARG A 40 1.78 -10.23 -2.45
C ARG A 40 1.65 -9.62 -3.83
N ALA A 41 2.06 -10.34 -4.87
CA ALA A 41 1.96 -9.86 -6.24
C ALA A 41 0.51 -9.52 -6.62
N VAL A 42 -0.45 -10.40 -6.33
CA VAL A 42 -1.87 -10.17 -6.61
C VAL A 42 -2.42 -8.97 -5.82
N LEU A 43 -2.13 -8.88 -4.52
CA LEU A 43 -2.55 -7.75 -3.67
C LEU A 43 -2.00 -6.42 -4.20
N ARG A 44 -0.72 -6.40 -4.58
CA ARG A 44 -0.08 -5.23 -5.20
C ARG A 44 -0.79 -4.85 -6.50
N HIS A 45 -0.90 -5.76 -7.46
CA HIS A 45 -1.52 -5.46 -8.75
C HIS A 45 -2.98 -5.01 -8.62
N LEU A 46 -3.80 -5.72 -7.84
CA LEU A 46 -5.20 -5.38 -7.63
C LEU A 46 -5.35 -3.99 -6.98
N SER A 47 -4.57 -3.68 -5.95
CA SER A 47 -4.65 -2.39 -5.26
C SER A 47 -4.28 -1.20 -6.17
N PHE A 48 -3.26 -1.35 -7.03
CA PHE A 48 -2.89 -0.32 -8.01
C PHE A 48 -3.91 -0.21 -9.16
N LEU A 49 -4.50 -1.33 -9.60
CA LEU A 49 -5.56 -1.33 -10.59
C LEU A 49 -6.79 -0.54 -10.09
N LEU A 50 -7.17 -0.74 -8.82
CA LEU A 50 -8.26 -0.01 -8.18
C LEU A 50 -7.93 1.48 -8.00
N LYS A 51 -6.72 1.79 -7.55
CA LYS A 51 -6.24 3.18 -7.44
C LYS A 51 -6.29 3.92 -8.78
N ARG A 52 -5.89 3.28 -9.88
CA ARG A 52 -5.93 3.87 -11.24
C ARG A 52 -7.36 4.17 -11.72
N GLN A 53 -8.35 3.47 -11.17
CA GLN A 53 -9.77 3.69 -11.42
C GLN A 53 -10.41 4.65 -10.41
N ASP A 54 -9.63 5.41 -9.65
CA ASP A 54 -10.08 6.30 -8.57
C ASP A 54 -10.76 5.59 -7.38
N ARG A 55 -10.87 4.26 -7.41
CA ARG A 55 -11.49 3.39 -6.38
C ARG A 55 -10.54 3.13 -5.20
N ARG A 56 -9.97 4.19 -4.64
CA ARG A 56 -8.95 4.11 -3.57
C ARG A 56 -9.50 3.51 -2.27
N ALA A 57 -10.75 3.80 -1.91
CA ALA A 57 -11.37 3.21 -0.73
C ALA A 57 -11.42 1.68 -0.81
N GLU A 58 -11.68 1.13 -2.00
CA GLU A 58 -11.65 -0.32 -2.23
C GLU A 58 -10.22 -0.90 -2.25
N ALA A 59 -9.21 -0.07 -2.54
CA ALA A 59 -7.81 -0.48 -2.52
C ALA A 59 -7.26 -0.65 -1.09
N VAL A 60 -7.80 0.09 -0.12
CA VAL A 60 -7.37 0.08 1.30
C VAL A 60 -7.20 -1.34 1.88
N PRO A 61 -8.21 -2.24 1.86
CA PRO A 61 -8.04 -3.57 2.43
C PRO A 61 -6.95 -4.40 1.77
N PHE A 62 -6.63 -4.15 0.50
CA PHE A 62 -5.56 -4.84 -0.21
C PHE A 62 -4.17 -4.28 0.16
N TRP A 63 -4.05 -2.96 0.30
CA TRP A 63 -2.82 -2.36 0.83
C TRP A 63 -2.56 -2.76 2.28
N THR A 64 -3.58 -2.79 3.13
CA THR A 64 -3.43 -3.24 4.53
C THR A 64 -2.88 -4.67 4.58
N GLN A 65 -3.48 -5.60 3.83
CA GLN A 65 -2.98 -6.98 3.76
C GLN A 65 -1.57 -7.07 3.17
N LEU A 66 -1.24 -6.23 2.17
CA LEU A 66 0.10 -6.20 1.58
C LEU A 66 1.15 -5.72 2.59
N ALA A 67 0.82 -4.70 3.39
CA ALA A 67 1.66 -4.21 4.48
C ALA A 67 1.92 -5.29 5.53
N GLU A 68 0.87 -5.96 5.99
CA GLU A 68 0.96 -7.01 7.00
C GLU A 68 1.73 -8.25 6.53
N LEU A 69 1.53 -8.65 5.27
CA LEU A 69 2.21 -9.81 4.70
C LEU A 69 3.68 -9.50 4.39
N GLY A 70 3.97 -8.29 3.90
CA GLY A 70 5.31 -7.89 3.54
C GLY A 70 6.25 -7.72 4.74
N GLU A 71 5.73 -7.36 5.92
CA GLU A 71 6.54 -7.27 7.15
C GLU A 71 6.91 -8.63 7.76
N ARG A 72 6.22 -9.71 7.36
CA ARG A 72 6.47 -11.07 7.86
C ARG A 72 7.42 -11.86 6.98
N ASP A 73 7.81 -11.32 5.83
CA ASP A 73 8.56 -11.99 4.79
C ASP A 73 9.77 -11.11 4.42
N GLU A 74 10.96 -11.68 4.46
CA GLU A 74 12.22 -10.98 4.15
C GLU A 74 12.22 -10.34 2.76
N ASP A 75 11.56 -10.96 1.79
CA ASP A 75 11.43 -10.42 0.42
C ASP A 75 10.29 -9.40 0.29
N GLY A 76 9.46 -9.28 1.33
CA GLY A 76 8.22 -8.51 1.32
C GLY A 76 8.34 -7.08 1.83
N GLU A 77 9.47 -6.68 2.43
CA GLU A 77 9.60 -5.39 3.10
C GLU A 77 9.36 -4.20 2.16
N ARG A 78 9.81 -4.29 0.91
CA ARG A 78 9.58 -3.27 -0.11
C ARG A 78 8.10 -3.10 -0.45
N ASP A 79 7.36 -4.21 -0.52
CA ASP A 79 5.91 -4.18 -0.70
C ASP A 79 5.22 -3.59 0.53
N ALA A 80 5.71 -3.90 1.73
CA ALA A 80 5.15 -3.34 2.96
C ALA A 80 5.32 -1.83 3.06
N VAL A 81 6.52 -1.32 2.78
CA VAL A 81 6.80 0.12 2.76
C VAL A 81 5.94 0.84 1.73
N LEU A 82 5.84 0.28 0.52
CA LEU A 82 5.00 0.84 -0.53
C LEU A 82 3.53 0.90 -0.11
N ALA A 83 3.00 -0.17 0.48
CA ALA A 83 1.61 -0.24 0.90
C ALA A 83 1.31 0.77 2.02
N CYS A 84 2.21 0.89 3.00
CA CYS A 84 2.12 1.88 4.07
C CYS A 84 2.12 3.32 3.52
N ILE A 85 2.92 3.61 2.49
CA ILE A 85 2.94 4.93 1.84
C ILE A 85 1.61 5.23 1.13
N GLU A 86 1.03 4.26 0.43
CA GLU A 86 -0.26 4.45 -0.24
C GLU A 86 -1.41 4.60 0.76
N LEU A 87 -1.40 3.84 1.86
CA LEU A 87 -2.35 4.03 2.97
C LEU A 87 -2.21 5.41 3.61
N ALA A 88 -0.98 5.87 3.87
CA ALA A 88 -0.75 7.20 4.41
C ALA A 88 -1.30 8.30 3.49
N LYS A 89 -1.13 8.17 2.17
CA LYS A 89 -1.72 9.10 1.18
C LYS A 89 -3.25 9.03 1.19
N TYR A 90 -3.84 7.83 1.23
CA TYR A 90 -5.29 7.68 1.26
C TYR A 90 -5.89 8.39 2.49
N TYR A 91 -5.38 8.08 3.68
CA TYR A 91 -5.90 8.64 4.92
C TYR A 91 -5.68 10.15 4.99
N GLU A 92 -4.56 10.65 4.48
CA GLU A 92 -4.30 12.09 4.46
C GLU A 92 -5.25 12.85 3.51
N TRP A 93 -5.37 12.39 2.27
CA TRP A 93 -5.96 13.19 1.20
C TRP A 93 -7.43 12.86 0.90
N HIS A 94 -7.90 11.66 1.25
CA HIS A 94 -9.23 11.19 0.89
C HIS A 94 -10.11 11.00 2.13
N ALA A 95 -9.61 10.27 3.14
CA ALA A 95 -10.35 10.05 4.38
C ALA A 95 -10.18 11.19 5.39
N HIS A 96 -9.24 12.11 5.17
CA HIS A 96 -8.91 13.23 6.05
C HIS A 96 -8.58 12.81 7.50
N ASP A 97 -8.12 11.58 7.71
CA ASP A 97 -7.67 11.05 8.99
C ASP A 97 -6.15 11.19 9.10
N ILE A 98 -5.71 12.27 9.73
CA ILE A 98 -4.30 12.58 9.93
C ILE A 98 -3.64 11.57 10.89
N GLY A 99 -4.38 11.06 11.88
CA GLY A 99 -3.87 10.08 12.84
C GLY A 99 -3.49 8.77 12.15
N ALA A 100 -4.40 8.24 11.33
CA ALA A 100 -4.13 7.06 10.52
C ALA A 100 -2.98 7.31 9.52
N ALA A 101 -2.96 8.47 8.85
CA ALA A 101 -1.87 8.80 7.92
C ALA A 101 -0.49 8.80 8.60
N MET A 102 -0.41 9.33 9.83
CA MET A 102 0.80 9.31 10.64
C MET A 102 1.17 7.89 11.08
N ALA A 103 0.20 7.09 11.53
CA ALA A 103 0.43 5.71 11.94
C ALA A 103 1.05 4.86 10.82
N TRP A 104 0.51 4.96 9.60
CA TRP A 104 1.05 4.26 8.42
C TRP A 104 2.43 4.79 8.01
N SER A 105 2.66 6.10 8.09
CA SER A 105 3.97 6.69 7.81
C SER A 105 5.05 6.22 8.80
N ARG A 106 4.71 6.13 10.10
CA ARG A 106 5.62 5.59 11.13
C ARG A 106 5.88 4.10 10.93
N ARG A 107 4.86 3.34 10.51
CA ARG A 107 5.00 1.92 10.21
C ARG A 107 5.98 1.69 9.06
N ALA A 108 5.85 2.43 7.96
CA ALA A 108 6.83 2.41 6.86
C ALA A 108 8.25 2.73 7.37
N LEU A 109 8.39 3.77 8.21
CA LEU A 109 9.70 4.19 8.71
C LEU A 109 10.38 3.08 9.53
N ARG A 110 9.64 2.34 10.37
CA ARG A 110 10.18 1.21 11.14
C ARG A 110 10.74 0.10 10.24
N VAL A 111 10.06 -0.21 9.14
CA VAL A 111 10.54 -1.21 8.17
C VAL A 111 11.82 -0.70 7.51
N VAL A 112 11.82 0.53 6.99
CA VAL A 112 12.98 1.10 6.29
C VAL A 112 14.21 1.23 7.19
N THR A 113 14.04 1.48 8.49
CA THR A 113 15.18 1.55 9.42
C THR A 113 15.93 0.21 9.57
N GLY A 114 15.30 -0.91 9.22
CA GLY A 114 15.93 -2.23 9.18
C GLY A 114 16.69 -2.52 7.88
N TRP A 115 16.52 -1.72 6.83
CA TRP A 115 17.17 -1.97 5.54
C TRP A 115 18.69 -1.81 5.61
N PRO A 116 19.44 -2.48 4.73
CA PRO A 116 20.87 -2.24 4.58
C PRO A 116 21.16 -0.74 4.36
N PRO A 117 22.23 -0.19 4.98
CA PRO A 117 22.65 1.17 4.73
C PRO A 117 22.89 1.42 3.23
N GLY A 118 22.45 2.58 2.75
CA GLY A 118 22.70 2.99 1.37
C GLY A 118 21.71 4.03 0.85
N PRO A 119 21.95 4.56 -0.36
CA PRO A 119 21.21 5.71 -0.90
C PRO A 119 19.70 5.47 -1.02
N HIS A 120 19.29 4.23 -1.30
CA HIS A 120 17.87 3.91 -1.40
C HIS A 120 17.15 4.05 -0.05
N ARG A 121 17.77 3.54 1.02
CA ARG A 121 17.25 3.65 2.38
C ARG A 121 17.16 5.11 2.79
N GLU A 122 18.26 5.85 2.66
CA GLU A 122 18.34 7.27 3.06
C GLU A 122 17.24 8.11 2.41
N ARG A 123 17.07 7.97 1.08
CA ARG A 123 16.03 8.68 0.33
C ARG A 123 14.63 8.37 0.87
N VAL A 124 14.32 7.08 1.07
CA VAL A 124 12.98 6.68 1.52
C VAL A 124 12.74 7.14 2.97
N GLU A 125 13.74 7.05 3.86
CA GLU A 125 13.61 7.58 5.21
C GLU A 125 13.38 9.10 5.22
N GLU A 126 14.11 9.85 4.39
CA GLU A 126 13.94 11.30 4.28
C GLU A 126 12.53 11.68 3.82
N GLU A 127 12.02 11.02 2.78
CA GLU A 127 10.66 11.22 2.28
C GLU A 127 9.60 10.94 3.35
N LEU A 128 9.77 9.86 4.12
CA LEU A 128 8.87 9.49 5.23
C LEU A 128 8.93 10.48 6.38
N ARG A 129 10.13 10.92 6.79
CA ARG A 129 10.32 11.94 7.83
C ARG A 129 9.73 13.28 7.40
N HIS A 130 9.90 13.68 6.14
CA HIS A 130 9.29 14.89 5.60
C HIS A 130 7.75 14.80 5.62
N ARG A 131 7.18 13.65 5.25
CA ARG A 131 5.74 13.39 5.36
C ARG A 131 5.25 13.53 6.80
N LEU A 132 5.94 12.92 7.76
CA LEU A 132 5.57 12.98 9.18
C LEU A 132 5.58 14.42 9.71
N ARG A 133 6.65 15.18 9.47
CA ARG A 133 6.72 16.61 9.88
C ARG A 133 5.54 17.42 9.34
N ARG A 134 5.15 17.17 8.09
CA ARG A 134 4.00 17.84 7.48
C ARG A 134 2.66 17.44 8.10
N LEU A 135 2.48 16.15 8.43
CA LEU A 135 1.28 15.66 9.09
C LEU A 135 1.17 16.16 10.54
N GLU A 136 2.29 16.24 11.25
CA GLU A 136 2.36 16.77 12.63
C GLU A 136 1.94 18.24 12.69
N ARG A 137 2.38 19.07 11.72
CA ARG A 137 1.89 20.46 11.60
C ARG A 137 0.38 20.53 11.38
N LYS A 138 -0.15 19.75 10.43
CA LYS A 138 -1.60 19.68 10.16
C LYS A 138 -2.40 19.22 11.39
N ALA A 139 -1.86 18.31 12.19
CA ALA A 139 -2.51 17.84 13.41
C ALA A 139 -2.56 18.95 14.47
N GLY A 140 -1.46 19.68 14.67
CA GLY A 140 -1.41 20.83 15.57
C GLY A 140 -2.38 21.95 15.16
N GLU A 141 -2.44 22.28 13.86
CA GLU A 141 -3.38 23.26 13.31
C GLU A 141 -4.84 22.86 13.56
N ARG A 142 -5.18 21.56 13.43
CA ARG A 142 -6.55 21.06 13.68
C ARG A 142 -6.94 21.11 15.15
N LEU A 143 -6.01 20.83 16.06
CA LEU A 143 -6.27 20.92 17.50
C LEU A 143 -6.56 22.37 17.90
N MET A 144 -5.78 23.33 17.41
CA MET A 144 -6.01 24.76 17.67
C MET A 144 -7.37 25.27 17.17
N VAL A 145 -7.92 24.70 16.09
CA VAL A 145 -9.25 25.07 15.57
C VAL A 145 -10.39 24.44 16.38
N GLN A 146 -10.17 23.29 17.04
CA GLN A 146 -11.17 22.62 17.85
C GLN A 146 -11.30 23.20 19.27
N ASP A 147 -10.28 23.91 19.73
CA ASP A 147 -10.22 24.57 21.05
C ASP A 147 -10.75 26.02 21.04
N LEU A 148 -11.31 26.49 19.91
CA LEU A 148 -11.93 27.81 19.71
C LEU A 148 -13.46 27.68 19.59
#